data_AF-H1S920-F1
#
_entry.id   AF-H1S920-F1
#
_cell.length_a   1.000
_cell.length_b   1.000
_cell.length_c   1.000
_cell.angle_alpha   90.00
_cell.angle_beta   90.00
_cell.angle_gamma   90.00
#
_symmetry.space_group_name_H-M   'P 1'
#
loop_
_entity.id
_entity.type
_entity.pdbx_description
1 polymer ?
#
loop_
_entity_poly.entity_id
_entity_poly.type
_entity_poly.pdbx_seq_one_letter_code
_entity_poly.pdbx_strand_id
1 'polypeptide(L)'
;MADALRARQHDEHDDGSRRPWGLSVQLYSLRRGAATGLGDLTALARFCEAAARAGADTVAINPLHAGFAALPQRYSPYAPSSRLFLNPLYADPAAAFGQPAVAQAEAALGLRAALQALEARTEIDWPALARRATP
;
A
#
# COMPACT_ATOMS: atom_id res chain seq x y z
N MET A 1 -18.19 25.37 40.67
CA MET A 1 -17.32 24.23 40.28
C MET A 1 -17.10 24.29 38.77
N ALA A 2 -16.52 25.40 38.32
CA ALA A 2 -16.22 25.73 36.95
C ALA A 2 -14.76 26.20 36.96
N ASP A 3 -13.83 25.28 36.77
CA ASP A 3 -12.45 25.56 36.35
C ASP A 3 -11.66 24.25 36.17
N ALA A 4 -11.93 23.55 35.08
CA ALA A 4 -11.08 22.45 34.60
C ALA A 4 -10.83 22.53 33.08
N LEU A 5 -11.08 23.69 32.46
CA LEU A 5 -10.92 23.93 31.02
C LEU A 5 -9.84 24.97 30.67
N ARG A 6 -8.97 25.33 31.63
CA ARG A 6 -7.80 26.18 31.38
C ARG A 6 -6.52 25.50 31.85
N ALA A 7 -6.02 24.54 31.06
CA ALA A 7 -4.64 24.09 31.16
C ALA A 7 -4.20 23.32 29.91
N ARG A 8 -4.39 23.90 28.73
CA ARG A 8 -3.51 23.67 27.56
C ARG A 8 -3.35 24.99 26.83
N GLN A 9 -2.77 25.94 27.56
CA GLN A 9 -2.11 27.07 26.93
C GLN A 9 -1.07 26.47 25.98
N HIS A 10 -1.15 26.85 24.70
CA HIS A 10 -0.05 26.64 23.77
C HIS A 10 1.14 27.40 24.34
N ASP A 11 2.00 26.67 25.04
CA ASP A 11 3.36 27.11 25.29
C ASP A 11 4.10 27.01 23.96
N GLU A 12 4.24 28.13 23.28
CA GLU A 12 5.20 28.30 22.18
C GLU A 12 6.62 28.22 22.76
N HIS A 13 7.07 26.99 23.04
CA HIS A 13 8.49 26.69 23.19
C HIS A 13 9.04 26.40 21.78
N ASP A 14 9.59 27.44 21.13
CA ASP A 14 10.50 27.26 19.99
C ASP A 14 11.86 26.78 20.51
N ASP A 15 11.89 25.55 21.04
CA ASP A 15 13.09 24.88 21.55
C ASP A 15 13.85 24.18 20.41
N GLY A 16 14.27 24.92 19.37
CA GLY A 16 15.18 24.41 18.32
C GLY A 16 14.82 23.06 17.68
N SER A 17 13.59 22.58 17.87
CA SER A 17 13.19 21.21 17.61
C SER A 17 12.67 21.14 16.19
N ARG A 18 13.22 20.20 15.44
CA ARG A 18 12.95 20.03 14.01
C ARG A 18 11.44 19.90 13.78
N ARG A 19 10.86 20.76 12.94
CA ARG A 19 9.44 20.66 12.54
C ARG A 19 9.19 19.31 11.84
N PRO A 20 8.21 18.51 12.28
CA PRO A 20 7.96 17.22 11.66
C PRO A 20 7.39 17.40 10.25
N TRP A 21 7.77 16.51 9.34
CA TRP A 21 7.23 16.47 7.98
C TRP A 21 7.02 15.04 7.52
N GLY A 22 6.22 14.86 6.47
CA GLY A 22 5.93 13.55 5.92
C GLY A 22 5.63 13.54 4.44
N LEU A 23 5.51 12.34 3.88
CA LEU A 23 5.14 12.10 2.50
C LEU A 23 3.74 11.49 2.43
N SER A 24 3.01 11.79 1.36
CA SER A 24 1.77 11.10 1.03
C SER A 24 1.98 10.33 -0.26
N VAL A 25 1.65 9.04 -0.27
CA VAL A 25 1.80 8.18 -1.43
C VAL A 25 0.57 7.32 -1.63
N GLN A 26 0.24 7.06 -2.88
CA GLN A 26 -0.75 6.06 -3.22
C GLN A 26 -0.01 4.71 -3.29
N LEU A 27 -0.26 3.80 -2.34
CA LEU A 27 0.46 2.53 -2.24
C LEU A 27 0.43 1.76 -3.56
N TYR A 28 -0.72 1.74 -4.23
CA TYR A 28 -0.90 1.06 -5.51
C TYR A 28 0.01 1.60 -6.63
N SER A 29 0.53 2.82 -6.52
CA SER A 29 1.43 3.41 -7.51
C SER A 29 2.91 3.15 -7.23
N LEU A 30 3.26 2.54 -6.10
CA LEU A 30 4.65 2.16 -5.82
C LEU A 30 5.09 1.03 -6.74
N ARG A 31 6.38 1.03 -7.09
CA ARG A 31 7.03 -0.04 -7.87
C ARG A 31 8.28 -0.48 -7.15
N ARG A 32 8.55 -1.79 -7.10
CA ARG A 32 9.77 -2.35 -6.45
C ARG A 32 10.60 -3.25 -7.36
N GLY A 33 10.35 -3.20 -8.67
CA GLY A 33 11.04 -4.01 -9.69
C GLY A 33 10.68 -5.49 -9.65
N ALA A 34 9.56 -5.85 -9.02
CA ALA A 34 8.98 -7.18 -9.07
C ALA A 34 7.78 -7.14 -10.02
N ALA A 35 7.57 -8.22 -10.78
CA ALA A 35 6.42 -8.31 -11.69
C ALA A 35 5.13 -8.60 -10.90
N THR A 36 4.65 -7.61 -10.15
CA THR A 36 3.39 -7.68 -9.39
C THR A 36 2.29 -6.90 -10.07
N GLY A 37 2.63 -5.89 -10.89
CA GLY A 37 1.67 -5.05 -11.60
C GLY A 37 1.02 -3.98 -10.73
N LEU A 38 1.24 -4.01 -9.41
CA LEU A 38 0.88 -2.97 -8.45
C LEU A 38 1.90 -2.88 -7.30
N GLY A 39 1.90 -1.76 -6.59
CA GLY A 39 2.60 -1.66 -5.32
C GLY A 39 1.98 -2.56 -4.25
N ASP A 40 2.82 -3.24 -3.48
CA ASP A 40 2.45 -4.13 -2.38
C ASP A 40 3.02 -3.63 -1.04
N LEU A 41 2.72 -4.35 0.05
CA LEU A 41 3.20 -3.99 1.39
C LEU A 41 4.73 -4.03 1.53
N THR A 42 5.43 -4.84 0.73
CA THR A 42 6.90 -4.85 0.66
C THR A 42 7.43 -3.58 0.00
N ALA A 43 6.77 -3.10 -1.06
CA ALA A 43 7.09 -1.83 -1.70
C ALA A 43 6.86 -0.66 -0.74
N LEU A 44 5.77 -0.69 0.04
CA LEU A 44 5.52 0.31 1.09
C LEU A 44 6.61 0.29 2.15
N ALA A 45 7.01 -0.88 2.66
CA ALA A 45 8.07 -0.99 3.66
C ALA A 45 9.38 -0.35 3.16
N ARG A 46 9.80 -0.67 1.93
CA ARG A 46 10.99 -0.08 1.29
C ARG A 46 10.86 1.44 1.12
N PHE A 47 9.67 1.92 0.76
CA PHE A 47 9.40 3.36 0.65
C PHE A 47 9.50 4.06 2.00
N CYS A 48 8.90 3.50 3.06
CA CYS A 48 8.99 4.04 4.41
C CYS A 48 10.44 4.09 4.91
N GLU A 49 11.24 3.04 4.67
CA GLU A 49 12.67 3.05 5.00
C GLU A 49 13.44 4.15 4.26
N ALA A 50 13.14 4.35 2.97
CA ALA A 50 13.76 5.42 2.19
C ALA A 50 13.33 6.82 2.68
N ALA A 51 12.06 7.00 2.99
CA ALA A 51 11.52 8.23 3.56
C ALA A 51 12.17 8.54 4.92
N ALA A 52 12.30 7.54 5.79
CA ALA A 52 12.96 7.67 7.09
C ALA A 52 14.44 8.07 6.94
N ARG A 53 15.18 7.46 6.00
CA ARG A 53 16.56 7.87 5.68
C ARG A 53 16.67 9.30 5.16
N ALA A 54 15.63 9.80 4.49
CA ALA A 54 15.54 11.21 4.07
C ALA A 54 15.11 12.14 5.21
N GLY A 55 14.79 11.60 6.39
CA GLY A 55 14.34 12.34 7.56
C GLY A 55 12.84 12.62 7.59
N ALA A 56 12.00 11.86 6.88
CA ALA A 56 10.54 11.96 7.04
C ALA A 56 10.10 11.31 8.35
N ASP A 57 9.17 11.93 9.06
CA ASP A 57 8.60 11.41 10.30
C ASP A 57 7.37 10.53 10.05
N THR A 58 6.70 10.76 8.92
CA THR A 58 5.43 10.08 8.60
C THR A 58 5.29 9.77 7.11
N VAL A 59 4.55 8.69 6.82
CA VAL A 59 4.07 8.36 5.48
C VAL A 59 2.56 8.15 5.56
N ALA A 60 1.80 8.97 4.84
CA ALA A 60 0.37 8.79 4.64
C ALA A 60 0.12 7.94 3.39
N ILE A 61 -0.88 7.07 3.46
CA ILE A 61 -1.27 6.17 2.37
C ILE A 61 -2.77 6.26 2.09
N ASN A 62 -3.17 5.76 0.91
CA ASN A 62 -4.58 5.49 0.63
C ASN A 62 -5.16 4.43 1.59
N PRO A 63 -6.50 4.37 1.76
CA PRO A 63 -7.13 3.28 2.50
C PRO A 63 -6.81 1.91 1.90
N LEU A 64 -6.55 0.93 2.77
CA LEU A 64 -6.22 -0.45 2.40
C LEU A 64 -7.42 -1.42 2.53
N HIS A 65 -8.62 -0.86 2.64
CA HIS A 65 -9.86 -1.59 2.89
C HIS A 65 -10.19 -2.59 1.78
N ALA A 66 -10.83 -3.70 2.16
CA ALA A 66 -11.25 -4.75 1.25
C ALA A 66 -12.13 -4.19 0.12
N GLY A 67 -11.77 -4.52 -1.12
CA GLY A 67 -12.54 -4.20 -2.33
C GLY A 67 -13.60 -5.26 -2.64
N PHE A 68 -14.05 -5.31 -3.89
CA PHE A 68 -15.04 -6.28 -4.36
C PHE A 68 -14.37 -7.32 -5.26
N ALA A 69 -14.04 -8.51 -4.73
CA ALA A 69 -13.40 -9.57 -5.51
C ALA A 69 -14.20 -9.97 -6.77
N ALA A 70 -15.53 -10.07 -6.64
CA ALA A 70 -16.44 -10.41 -7.74
C ALA A 70 -16.75 -9.23 -8.69
N LEU A 71 -16.41 -7.99 -8.33
CA LEU A 71 -16.69 -6.79 -9.13
C LEU A 71 -15.43 -5.92 -9.22
N PRO A 72 -14.37 -6.39 -9.88
CA PRO A 72 -13.06 -5.76 -9.81
C PRO A 72 -12.97 -4.39 -10.48
N GLN A 73 -13.99 -4.00 -11.27
CA GLN A 73 -14.20 -2.63 -11.74
C GLN A 73 -14.55 -1.63 -10.62
N ARG A 74 -14.94 -2.10 -9.43
CA ARG A 74 -15.16 -1.28 -8.23
C ARG A 74 -13.88 -1.22 -7.40
N TYR A 75 -12.85 -0.58 -7.95
CA TYR A 75 -11.51 -0.54 -7.37
C TYR A 75 -11.19 0.72 -6.57
N SER A 76 -12.14 1.66 -6.41
CA SER A 76 -11.91 2.88 -5.62
C SER A 76 -11.61 2.53 -4.16
N PRO A 77 -10.45 2.96 -3.61
CA PRO A 77 -10.10 2.69 -2.22
C PRO A 77 -11.02 3.41 -1.21
N TYR A 78 -11.80 4.39 -1.67
CA TYR A 78 -12.74 5.16 -0.86
C TYR A 78 -14.18 4.64 -0.90
N ALA A 79 -14.47 3.64 -1.73
CA ALA A 79 -15.77 2.97 -1.79
C ALA A 79 -15.62 1.45 -1.56
N PRO A 80 -15.11 0.99 -0.40
CA PRO A 80 -14.79 -0.41 -0.14
C PRO A 80 -16.03 -1.27 0.12
N SER A 81 -15.86 -2.59 0.08
CA SER A 81 -16.87 -3.56 0.52
C SER A 81 -16.90 -3.69 2.06
N SER A 82 -15.75 -3.52 2.72
CA SER A 82 -15.64 -3.53 4.17
C SER A 82 -14.48 -2.65 4.63
N ARG A 83 -14.68 -1.89 5.71
CA ARG A 83 -13.61 -1.13 6.39
C ARG A 83 -12.87 -1.94 7.45
N LEU A 84 -13.36 -3.15 7.77
CA LEU A 84 -12.77 -4.02 8.80
C LEU A 84 -11.69 -4.96 8.24
N PHE A 85 -11.76 -5.29 6.96
CA PHE A 85 -10.84 -6.22 6.30
C PHE A 85 -9.93 -5.48 5.31
N LEU A 86 -8.79 -6.10 4.98
CA LEU A 86 -7.79 -5.55 4.07
C LEU A 86 -7.98 -6.07 2.64
N ASN A 87 -7.53 -5.28 1.66
CA ASN A 87 -7.48 -5.71 0.27
C ASN A 87 -6.29 -6.67 0.04
N PRO A 88 -6.53 -7.95 -0.31
CA PRO A 88 -5.46 -8.92 -0.50
C PRO A 88 -4.55 -8.61 -1.70
N LEU A 89 -4.97 -7.74 -2.63
CA LEU A 89 -4.12 -7.34 -3.75
C LEU A 89 -2.80 -6.69 -3.31
N TYR A 90 -2.78 -6.06 -2.13
CA TYR A 90 -1.58 -5.43 -1.59
C TYR A 90 -0.63 -6.40 -0.88
N ALA A 91 -1.01 -7.68 -0.73
CA ALA A 91 -0.14 -8.66 -0.10
C ALA A 91 1.05 -9.00 -1.00
N ASP A 92 2.21 -9.20 -0.39
CA ASP A 92 3.36 -9.82 -1.05
C ASP A 92 3.34 -11.32 -0.74
N PRO A 93 2.89 -12.19 -1.66
CA PRO A 93 2.87 -13.63 -1.40
C PRO A 93 4.27 -14.20 -1.20
N ALA A 94 5.32 -13.58 -1.76
CA ALA A 94 6.68 -14.06 -1.59
C ALA A 94 7.23 -13.76 -0.18
N ALA A 95 6.72 -12.71 0.48
CA ALA A 95 7.03 -12.44 1.88
C ALA A 95 6.39 -13.48 2.82
N ALA A 96 5.23 -14.02 2.48
CA ALA A 96 4.52 -15.01 3.29
C ALA A 96 4.96 -16.47 3.00
N PHE A 97 5.15 -16.81 1.74
CA PHE A 97 5.35 -18.20 1.29
C PHE A 97 6.76 -18.47 0.71
N GLY A 98 7.56 -17.42 0.51
CA GLY A 98 8.88 -17.50 -0.12
C GLY A 98 8.82 -17.42 -1.65
N GLN A 99 9.87 -16.84 -2.23
CA GLN A 99 10.03 -16.68 -3.68
C GLN A 99 9.92 -18.01 -4.47
N PRO A 100 10.52 -19.13 -4.05
CA PRO A 100 10.43 -20.39 -4.80
C PRO A 100 8.99 -20.89 -4.96
N ALA A 101 8.19 -20.83 -3.88
CA ALA A 101 6.79 -21.26 -3.90
C ALA A 101 5.94 -20.39 -4.83
N VAL A 102 6.13 -19.07 -4.77
CA VAL A 102 5.44 -18.13 -5.66
C VAL A 102 5.84 -18.34 -7.11
N ALA A 103 7.14 -18.52 -7.39
CA ALA A 103 7.62 -18.78 -8.75
C ALA A 103 7.04 -20.08 -9.33
N GLN A 104 6.92 -21.14 -8.51
CA GLN A 104 6.27 -22.39 -8.90
C GLN A 104 4.78 -22.18 -9.19
N ALA A 105 4.06 -21.45 -8.35
CA ALA A 105 2.64 -21.16 -8.55
C ALA A 105 2.42 -20.31 -9.82
N GLU A 106 3.22 -19.27 -10.03
CA GLU A 106 3.16 -18.44 -11.24
C GLU A 106 3.43 -19.26 -12.52
N ALA A 107 4.36 -20.21 -12.46
CA ALA A 107 4.64 -21.10 -13.59
C ALA A 107 3.47 -22.07 -13.84
N ALA A 108 2.94 -22.70 -12.79
CA ALA A 108 1.81 -23.62 -12.89
C ALA A 108 0.54 -22.94 -13.41
N LEU A 109 0.32 -21.67 -13.07
CA LEU A 109 -0.83 -20.86 -13.48
C LEU A 109 -0.59 -20.05 -14.76
N GLY A 110 0.61 -20.10 -15.35
CA GLY A 110 0.95 -19.32 -16.55
C GLY A 110 0.89 -17.80 -16.35
N LEU A 111 1.11 -17.31 -15.12
CA LEU A 111 0.89 -15.90 -14.77
C LEU A 111 2.07 -14.98 -15.11
N ARG A 112 3.28 -15.53 -15.25
CA ARG A 112 4.53 -14.75 -15.36
C ARG A 112 4.46 -13.66 -16.43
N ALA A 113 4.15 -14.03 -17.68
CA ALA A 113 4.13 -13.09 -18.79
C ALA A 113 3.05 -12.01 -18.61
N ALA A 114 1.89 -12.38 -18.06
CA ALA A 114 0.82 -11.42 -17.82
C ALA A 114 1.17 -10.42 -16.71
N LEU A 115 1.79 -10.88 -15.62
CA LEU A 115 2.22 -10.02 -14.53
C LEU A 115 3.35 -9.06 -14.98
N GLN A 116 4.27 -9.53 -15.82
CA GLN A 116 5.30 -8.68 -16.43
C GLN A 116 4.68 -7.60 -17.33
N ALA A 117 3.69 -7.97 -18.15
CA ALA A 117 2.99 -7.03 -19.00
C ALA A 117 2.24 -5.96 -18.17
N LEU A 118 1.65 -6.33 -17.04
CA LEU A 118 0.98 -5.41 -16.13
C LEU A 118 1.97 -4.48 -15.42
N GLU A 119 3.13 -4.98 -15.01
CA GLU A 119 4.18 -4.18 -14.38
C GLU A 119 4.76 -3.11 -15.32
N ALA A 120 4.83 -3.41 -16.62
CA ALA A 120 5.32 -2.47 -17.62
C ALA A 120 4.34 -1.32 -17.94
N ARG A 121 3.11 -1.34 -17.42
CA ARG A 121 2.11 -0.30 -17.70
C ARG A 121 2.31 0.94 -16.83
N THR A 122 2.04 2.09 -17.44
CA THR A 122 1.99 3.39 -16.74
C THR A 122 0.76 3.52 -15.85
N GLU A 123 -0.28 2.75 -16.11
CA GLU A 123 -1.55 2.74 -15.38
C GLU A 123 -1.79 1.40 -14.68
N ILE A 124 -2.55 1.44 -13.58
CA ILE A 124 -2.96 0.24 -12.84
C ILE A 124 -4.20 -0.36 -13.49
N ASP A 125 -4.07 -1.55 -14.08
CA ASP A 125 -5.20 -2.34 -14.58
C ASP A 125 -5.78 -3.21 -13.45
N TRP A 126 -6.63 -2.58 -12.64
CA TRP A 126 -7.30 -3.22 -11.51
C TRP A 126 -8.09 -4.48 -11.90
N PRO A 127 -8.94 -4.47 -12.95
CA PRO A 127 -9.65 -5.67 -13.37
C PRO A 127 -8.72 -6.82 -13.77
N ALA A 128 -7.62 -6.55 -14.47
CA ALA A 128 -6.66 -7.58 -14.86
C ALA A 128 -5.93 -8.17 -13.64
N LEU A 129 -5.54 -7.35 -12.68
CA LEU A 129 -4.87 -7.81 -11.45
C LEU A 129 -5.81 -8.69 -10.61
N ALA A 130 -7.04 -8.22 -10.36
CA ALA A 130 -7.99 -8.92 -9.49
C ALA A 130 -8.42 -10.29 -10.03
N ARG A 131 -8.61 -10.43 -11.34
CA ARG A 131 -8.91 -11.72 -11.98
C ARG A 131 -7.83 -12.78 -11.78
N ARG A 132 -6.59 -12.37 -11.46
CA ARG A 132 -5.45 -13.28 -11.25
C ARG A 132 -5.19 -13.56 -9.77
N ALA A 133 -5.72 -12.74 -8.88
CA ALA A 133 -5.63 -12.91 -7.43
C ALA A 133 -6.75 -13.80 -6.87
N THR A 134 -7.76 -14.13 -7.69
CA THR A 134 -8.89 -14.97 -7.30
C THR A 134 -8.80 -16.28 -8.09
N PRO A 135 -8.89 -17.45 -7.43
CA PRO A 135 -8.85 -18.76 -8.09
C PRO A 135 -10.05 -18.99 -9.01
#